data_AF-A0A4R3U2F9-F1
#
_entry.id   AF-A0A4R3U2F9-F1
#
_cell.length_a   1.000
_cell.length_b   1.000
_cell.length_c   1.000
_cell.angle_alpha   90.00
_cell.angle_beta   90.00
_cell.angle_gamma   90.00
#
_symmetry.space_group_name_H-M   'P 1'
#
loop_
_entity.id
_entity.type
_entity.pdbx_description
1 polymer ?
#
loop_
_entity_poly.entity_id
_entity_poly.type
_entity_poly.pdbx_seq_one_letter_code
_entity_poly.pdbx_strand_id
1 'polypeptide(L)'
;MSSVSQGNSVTIIVPADRTLEVSTAGEASVTVEGGRTWWLRAGEKRRLVLPDPAKRVTIVAISGTANYTVFYTDVVPFTGNRTLSLDDNGKVLRCDDTSDVTITVPADLPECFTCGFLMWSTGTVTVAAGSGATKRSSTSAIGTQYSSGALLVGKNVDGASAEFVLSGEFT
;
A
#
# COMPACT_ATOMS: atom_id res chain seq x y z
N MET A 1 -3.02 8.04 13.09
CA MET A 1 -3.86 9.05 12.42
C MET A 1 -2.94 10.17 12.00
N SER A 2 -2.87 10.45 10.70
CA SER A 2 -2.00 11.48 10.14
C SER A 2 -2.75 12.82 10.12
N SER A 3 -2.02 13.93 10.14
CA SER A 3 -2.61 15.26 10.22
C SER A 3 -2.01 16.23 9.21
N VAL A 4 -2.82 17.20 8.80
CA VAL A 4 -2.48 18.31 7.91
C VAL A 4 -2.80 19.58 8.68
N SER A 5 -1.78 20.41 8.93
CA SER A 5 -1.95 21.69 9.61
C SER A 5 -2.59 22.73 8.68
N GLN A 6 -3.24 23.71 9.28
CA GLN A 6 -3.91 24.79 8.57
C GLN A 6 -3.01 25.44 7.51
N GLY A 7 -3.58 25.72 6.34
CA GLY A 7 -2.90 26.35 5.20
C GLY A 7 -2.07 25.37 4.36
N ASN A 8 -1.94 24.12 4.78
CA ASN A 8 -1.18 23.09 4.09
C ASN A 8 -2.09 22.05 3.43
N SER A 9 -1.48 21.25 2.54
CA SER A 9 -2.12 20.13 1.89
C SER A 9 -1.22 18.89 1.92
N VAL A 10 -1.83 17.73 1.75
CA VAL A 10 -1.14 16.47 1.51
C VAL A 10 -1.83 15.74 0.37
N THR A 11 -1.04 15.10 -0.49
CA THR A 11 -1.55 14.14 -1.46
C THR A 11 -1.07 12.75 -1.06
N ILE A 12 -2.03 11.85 -0.85
CA ILE A 12 -1.77 10.45 -0.49
C ILE A 12 -2.25 9.54 -1.60
N ILE A 13 -1.62 8.37 -1.73
CA ILE A 13 -2.15 7.29 -2.56
C ILE A 13 -3.01 6.42 -1.66
N VAL A 14 -4.26 6.23 -2.05
CA VAL A 14 -5.17 5.31 -1.39
C VAL A 14 -5.41 4.13 -2.33
N PRO A 15 -5.01 2.90 -1.92
CA PRO A 15 -5.20 1.69 -2.73
C PRO A 15 -6.66 1.44 -3.11
N ALA A 16 -6.88 0.70 -4.20
CA ALA A 16 -8.22 0.26 -4.61
C ALA A 16 -8.96 -0.46 -3.47
N ASP A 17 -10.28 -0.24 -3.41
CA ASP A 17 -11.21 -0.82 -2.44
C ASP A 17 -10.89 -0.51 -0.98
N ARG A 18 -10.08 0.53 -0.73
CA ARG A 18 -9.80 1.01 0.61
C ARG A 18 -10.70 2.14 1.03
N THR A 19 -10.88 2.18 2.34
CA THR A 19 -11.53 3.28 3.02
C THR A 19 -10.47 4.32 3.38
N LEU A 20 -10.69 5.55 2.96
CA LEU A 20 -10.12 6.75 3.56
C LEU A 20 -11.16 7.39 4.47
N GLU A 21 -10.78 7.69 5.71
CA GLU A 21 -11.54 8.59 6.58
C GLU A 21 -10.78 9.89 6.73
N VAL A 22 -11.48 11.01 6.53
CA VAL A 22 -10.98 12.37 6.79
C VAL A 22 -11.91 13.05 7.77
N SER A 23 -11.35 13.79 8.72
CA SER A 23 -12.06 14.62 9.68
C SER A 23 -11.33 15.94 9.87
N THR A 24 -12.01 16.97 10.38
CA THR A 24 -11.37 18.28 10.60
C THR A 24 -11.90 18.98 11.84
N ALA A 25 -11.04 19.75 12.50
CA ALA A 25 -11.40 20.66 13.59
C ALA A 25 -11.89 22.03 13.09
N GLY A 26 -11.72 22.34 11.81
CA GLY A 26 -12.22 23.55 11.14
C GLY A 26 -12.76 23.19 9.76
N GLU A 27 -12.27 23.83 8.69
CA GLU A 27 -12.66 23.53 7.32
C GLU A 27 -11.58 22.77 6.57
N ALA A 28 -11.98 21.77 5.78
CA ALA A 28 -11.07 21.02 4.94
C ALA A 28 -11.71 20.65 3.60
N SER A 29 -10.91 20.49 2.55
CA SER A 29 -11.36 19.91 1.29
C SER A 29 -10.66 18.59 1.02
N VAL A 30 -11.40 17.62 0.49
CA VAL A 30 -10.89 16.30 0.09
C VAL A 30 -11.22 16.11 -1.39
N THR A 31 -10.19 15.96 -2.21
CA THR A 31 -10.31 15.80 -3.66
C THR A 31 -9.72 14.48 -4.08
N VAL A 32 -10.54 13.64 -4.71
CA VAL A 32 -10.09 12.37 -5.32
C VAL A 32 -9.71 12.65 -6.78
N GLU A 33 -8.56 12.15 -7.22
CA GLU A 33 -8.08 12.26 -8.59
C GLU A 33 -9.13 11.76 -9.60
N GLY A 34 -9.42 12.59 -10.61
CA GLY A 34 -10.45 12.31 -11.62
C GLY A 34 -11.88 12.25 -11.07
N GLY A 35 -12.09 12.69 -9.83
CA GLY A 35 -13.35 12.54 -9.10
C GLY A 35 -13.88 13.84 -8.50
N ARG A 36 -14.78 13.68 -7.53
CA ARG A 36 -15.45 14.78 -6.82
C ARG A 36 -14.56 15.36 -5.73
N THR A 37 -14.78 16.65 -5.43
CA THR A 37 -14.27 17.30 -4.22
C THR A 37 -15.38 17.38 -3.17
N TRP A 38 -15.04 17.06 -1.93
CA TRP A 38 -15.89 17.24 -0.75
C TRP A 38 -15.33 18.32 0.14
N TRP A 39 -16.21 19.19 0.64
CA TRP A 39 -15.88 20.20 1.65
C TRP A 39 -16.42 19.72 2.98
N LEU A 40 -15.55 19.66 3.99
CA LEU A 40 -15.88 19.27 5.35
C LEU A 40 -15.83 20.50 6.25
N ARG A 41 -16.77 20.58 7.19
CA ARG A 41 -16.82 21.56 8.28
C ARG A 41 -16.35 20.95 9.60
N ALA A 42 -16.22 21.82 10.60
CA ALA A 42 -15.70 21.43 11.91
C ALA A 42 -16.53 20.30 12.53
N GLY A 43 -15.88 19.23 12.95
CA GLY A 43 -16.52 18.05 13.54
C GLY A 43 -17.10 17.07 12.51
N GLU A 44 -17.14 17.41 11.22
CA GLU A 44 -17.57 16.47 10.18
C GLU A 44 -16.51 15.39 9.92
N LYS A 45 -17.01 14.22 9.54
CA LYS A 45 -16.20 13.09 9.08
C LYS A 45 -16.68 12.65 7.70
N ARG A 46 -15.72 12.39 6.81
CA ARG A 46 -15.99 11.83 5.50
C ARG A 46 -15.27 10.50 5.36
N ARG A 47 -16.07 9.45 5.16
CA ARG A 47 -15.59 8.12 4.79
C ARG A 47 -15.75 7.94 3.28
N LEU A 48 -14.65 7.65 2.60
CA LEU A 48 -14.58 7.44 1.16
C LEU A 48 -14.09 6.02 0.90
N VAL A 49 -14.92 5.19 0.28
CA VAL A 49 -14.46 3.93 -0.33
C VAL A 49 -14.06 4.27 -1.76
N LEU A 50 -12.80 4.04 -2.09
CA LEU A 50 -12.27 4.43 -3.40
C LEU A 50 -12.31 3.23 -4.34
N PRO A 51 -12.87 3.40 -5.55
CA PRO A 51 -12.94 2.32 -6.53
C PRO A 51 -11.56 2.03 -7.12
N ASP A 52 -11.39 0.83 -7.66
CA ASP A 52 -10.27 0.44 -8.53
C ASP A 52 -10.11 1.38 -9.73
N PRO A 53 -8.88 1.79 -10.13
CA PRO A 53 -7.57 1.57 -9.48
C PRO A 53 -7.28 2.54 -8.33
N ALA A 54 -6.19 2.29 -7.58
CA ALA A 54 -5.64 3.22 -6.58
C ALA A 54 -5.78 4.68 -7.02
N LYS A 55 -6.25 5.53 -6.11
CA LYS A 55 -6.49 6.95 -6.38
C LYS A 55 -5.57 7.81 -5.55
N ARG A 56 -5.04 8.86 -6.16
CA ARG A 56 -4.47 9.98 -5.41
C ARG A 56 -5.61 10.76 -4.76
N VAL A 57 -5.46 11.04 -3.48
CA VAL A 57 -6.40 11.89 -2.73
C VAL A 57 -5.62 13.06 -2.15
N THR A 58 -6.06 14.27 -2.49
CA THR A 58 -5.52 15.51 -1.94
C THR A 58 -6.42 16.01 -0.84
N ILE A 59 -5.84 16.25 0.33
CA ILE A 59 -6.52 16.77 1.51
C ILE A 59 -5.90 18.14 1.80
N VAL A 60 -6.73 19.17 1.88
CA VAL A 60 -6.31 20.54 2.19
C VAL A 60 -6.96 20.96 3.50
N ALA A 61 -6.16 21.37 4.47
CA ALA A 61 -6.66 21.96 5.72
C ALA A 61 -6.78 23.48 5.53
N ILE A 62 -8.02 23.97 5.43
CA ILE A 62 -8.32 25.38 5.13
C ILE A 62 -8.31 26.19 6.41
N SER A 63 -9.01 25.70 7.44
CA SER A 63 -8.97 26.24 8.79
C SER A 63 -8.92 25.10 9.80
N GLY A 64 -8.13 25.26 10.86
CA GLY A 64 -7.87 24.17 11.80
C GLY A 64 -7.10 23.00 11.16
N THR A 65 -6.97 21.91 11.92
CA THR A 65 -6.26 20.71 11.49
C THR A 65 -7.20 19.71 10.83
N ALA A 66 -6.81 19.18 9.68
CA ALA A 66 -7.46 18.02 9.07
C ALA A 66 -6.72 16.74 9.46
N ASN A 67 -7.44 15.73 9.94
CA ASN A 67 -6.90 14.42 10.27
C ASN A 67 -7.39 13.40 9.27
N TYR A 68 -6.52 12.47 8.88
CA TYR A 68 -6.88 11.40 7.96
C TYR A 68 -6.31 10.04 8.37
N THR A 69 -7.04 8.99 8.01
CA THR A 69 -6.65 7.59 8.21
C THR A 69 -7.08 6.79 7.00
N VAL A 70 -6.14 6.02 6.44
CA VAL A 70 -6.44 5.03 5.41
C VAL A 70 -6.42 3.66 6.10
N PHE A 71 -7.46 2.87 5.86
CA PHE A 71 -7.57 1.52 6.39
C PHE A 71 -6.91 0.56 5.39
N TYR A 72 -5.67 0.13 5.69
CA TYR A 72 -4.82 -0.63 4.75
C TYR A 72 -4.94 -2.16 4.85
N THR A 73 -5.26 -2.69 6.02
CA THR A 73 -5.10 -4.12 6.32
C THR A 73 -6.28 -4.95 5.85
N ASP A 74 -6.01 -5.78 4.84
CA ASP A 74 -6.85 -6.88 4.39
C ASP A 74 -5.93 -8.05 4.05
N VAL A 75 -6.48 -9.26 4.13
CA VAL A 75 -5.80 -10.48 3.73
C VAL A 75 -6.32 -10.87 2.36
N VAL A 76 -5.50 -10.71 1.33
CA VAL A 76 -5.86 -11.00 -0.05
C VAL A 76 -5.34 -12.38 -0.43
N PRO A 77 -6.22 -13.38 -0.62
CA PRO A 77 -5.79 -14.69 -1.10
C PRO A 77 -5.36 -14.61 -2.57
N PHE A 78 -4.34 -15.38 -2.94
CA PHE A 78 -3.91 -15.50 -4.32
C PHE A 78 -3.37 -16.90 -4.65
N THR A 79 -3.39 -17.22 -5.94
CA THR A 79 -2.74 -18.39 -6.57
C THR A 79 -2.04 -17.94 -7.86
N GLY A 80 -1.04 -18.70 -8.29
CA GLY A 80 -0.22 -18.39 -9.46
C GLY A 80 0.74 -17.22 -9.29
N ASN A 81 1.53 -16.97 -10.34
CA ASN A 81 2.48 -15.86 -10.41
C ASN A 81 1.76 -14.52 -10.44
N ARG A 82 2.32 -13.50 -9.79
CA ARG A 82 1.74 -12.16 -9.72
C ARG A 82 2.83 -11.08 -9.73
N THR A 83 2.53 -9.94 -10.33
CA THR A 83 3.32 -8.72 -10.16
C THR A 83 2.64 -7.82 -9.15
N LEU A 84 3.39 -7.30 -8.18
CA LEU A 84 2.87 -6.36 -7.19
C LEU A 84 2.45 -5.06 -7.89
N SER A 85 1.38 -4.44 -7.41
CA SER A 85 1.00 -3.08 -7.80
C SER A 85 0.94 -2.16 -6.58
N LEU A 86 0.75 -0.86 -6.82
CA LEU A 86 0.44 0.11 -5.78
C LEU A 86 -0.75 -0.30 -4.91
N ASP A 87 -1.68 -1.10 -5.44
CA ASP A 87 -2.83 -1.58 -4.69
C ASP A 87 -2.45 -2.58 -3.59
N ASP A 88 -1.30 -3.23 -3.69
CA ASP A 88 -0.84 -4.19 -2.69
C ASP A 88 -0.21 -3.50 -1.46
N ASN A 89 -0.06 -2.17 -1.48
CA ASN A 89 0.58 -1.43 -0.40
C ASN A 89 -0.20 -1.53 0.92
N GLY A 90 0.46 -2.04 1.95
CA GLY A 90 -0.10 -2.28 3.28
C GLY A 90 -1.02 -3.49 3.38
N LYS A 91 -1.14 -4.31 2.32
CA LYS A 91 -1.92 -5.55 2.31
C LYS A 91 -1.09 -6.73 2.81
N VAL A 92 -1.77 -7.82 3.20
CA VAL A 92 -1.15 -9.13 3.41
C VAL A 92 -1.64 -10.05 2.30
N LEU A 93 -0.72 -10.54 1.47
CA LEU A 93 -1.01 -11.53 0.44
C LEU A 93 -0.90 -12.93 1.03
N ARG A 94 -2.01 -13.67 1.01
CA ARG A 94 -2.07 -15.05 1.50
C ARG A 94 -1.95 -16.02 0.32
N CYS A 95 -0.84 -16.77 0.29
CA CYS A 95 -0.62 -17.78 -0.73
C CYS A 95 -1.43 -19.05 -0.39
N ASP A 96 -2.43 -19.33 -1.22
CA ASP A 96 -3.25 -20.55 -1.12
C ASP A 96 -2.79 -21.63 -2.13
N ASP A 97 -1.69 -21.38 -2.87
CA ASP A 97 -1.18 -22.28 -3.91
C ASP A 97 -0.41 -23.48 -3.34
N THR A 98 -0.58 -24.65 -3.94
CA THR A 98 0.20 -25.86 -3.62
C THR A 98 1.49 -25.94 -4.43
N SER A 99 1.60 -25.18 -5.51
CA SER A 99 2.77 -25.10 -6.39
C SER A 99 3.60 -23.85 -6.09
N ASP A 100 4.86 -23.86 -6.51
CA ASP A 100 5.74 -22.71 -6.36
C ASP A 100 5.29 -21.55 -7.26
N VAL A 101 5.27 -20.35 -6.68
CA VAL A 101 4.84 -19.11 -7.34
C VAL A 101 5.89 -18.03 -7.21
N THR A 102 5.96 -17.17 -8.22
CA THR A 102 6.84 -16.00 -8.24
C THR A 102 6.03 -14.72 -8.09
N ILE A 103 6.43 -13.91 -7.10
CA ILE A 103 5.96 -12.54 -6.92
C ILE A 103 7.01 -11.60 -7.48
N THR A 104 6.63 -10.82 -8.49
CA THR A 104 7.52 -9.85 -9.13
C THR A 104 7.31 -8.46 -8.52
N VAL A 105 8.41 -7.82 -8.11
CA VAL A 105 8.41 -6.45 -7.58
C VAL A 105 8.81 -5.48 -8.69
N PRO A 106 7.92 -4.61 -9.18
CA PRO A 106 8.27 -3.66 -10.24
C PRO A 106 9.07 -2.46 -9.71
N ALA A 107 9.72 -1.73 -10.62
CA ALA A 107 10.64 -0.64 -10.29
C ALA A 107 9.95 0.67 -9.90
N ASP A 108 8.64 0.78 -10.09
CA ASP A 108 7.83 1.98 -9.85
C ASP A 108 7.14 2.01 -8.48
N LEU A 109 7.31 0.96 -7.65
CA LEU A 109 6.78 0.97 -6.29
C LEU A 109 7.50 2.02 -5.43
N PRO A 110 6.78 2.94 -4.79
CA PRO A 110 7.38 4.07 -4.08
C PRO A 110 8.12 3.63 -2.82
N GLU A 111 9.01 4.50 -2.32
CA GLU A 111 9.57 4.35 -0.98
C GLU A 111 8.46 4.23 0.07
N CYS A 112 8.69 3.42 1.09
CA CYS A 112 7.71 3.02 2.11
C CYS A 112 6.55 2.16 1.60
N PHE A 113 6.59 1.67 0.35
CA PHE A 113 5.71 0.58 -0.05
C PHE A 113 5.99 -0.65 0.82
N THR A 114 4.93 -1.23 1.39
CA THR A 114 5.01 -2.45 2.22
C THR A 114 4.02 -3.50 1.74
N CYS A 115 4.37 -4.77 1.85
CA CYS A 115 3.45 -5.87 1.58
C CYS A 115 3.82 -7.07 2.47
N GLY A 116 2.82 -7.64 3.14
CA GLY A 116 2.97 -8.86 3.93
C GLY A 116 2.72 -10.10 3.09
N PHE A 117 3.36 -11.20 3.47
CA PHE A 117 3.18 -12.53 2.87
C PHE A 117 2.79 -13.51 3.97
N LEU A 118 1.79 -14.35 3.67
CA LEU A 118 1.31 -15.40 4.57
C LEU A 118 1.16 -16.71 3.80
N MET A 119 1.81 -17.76 4.27
CA MET A 119 1.75 -19.08 3.65
C MET A 119 0.58 -19.88 4.22
N TRP A 120 -0.38 -20.25 3.39
CA TRP A 120 -1.57 -21.00 3.82
C TRP A 120 -1.66 -22.41 3.22
N SER A 121 -0.86 -22.65 2.20
CA SER A 121 -0.70 -23.93 1.51
C SER A 121 0.79 -24.28 1.40
N THR A 122 1.12 -25.32 0.61
CA THR A 122 2.47 -25.92 0.56
C THR A 122 3.38 -25.34 -0.52
N GLY A 123 2.88 -24.49 -1.42
CA GLY A 123 3.69 -23.87 -2.45
C GLY A 123 4.70 -22.88 -1.87
N THR A 124 5.82 -22.68 -2.54
CA THR A 124 6.81 -21.67 -2.15
C THR A 124 6.55 -20.34 -2.86
N VAL A 125 6.49 -19.25 -2.12
CA VAL A 125 6.51 -17.90 -2.68
C VAL A 125 7.95 -17.43 -2.84
N THR A 126 8.39 -17.25 -4.08
CA THR A 126 9.67 -16.61 -4.41
C THR A 126 9.44 -15.16 -4.80
N VAL A 127 10.09 -14.22 -4.12
CA VAL A 127 10.05 -12.80 -4.46
C VAL A 127 11.24 -12.45 -5.35
N ALA A 128 10.93 -12.05 -6.58
CA ALA A 128 11.89 -11.66 -7.60
C ALA A 128 11.83 -10.16 -7.88
N ALA A 129 12.98 -9.56 -8.15
CA ALA A 129 13.05 -8.19 -8.66
C ALA A 129 12.65 -8.18 -10.13
N GLY A 130 11.68 -7.34 -10.50
CA GLY A 130 11.38 -7.05 -11.90
C GLY A 130 12.46 -6.18 -12.54
N SER A 131 12.32 -5.91 -13.84
CA SER A 131 13.25 -5.03 -14.57
C SER A 131 13.34 -3.66 -13.91
N GLY A 132 14.55 -3.19 -13.62
CA GLY A 132 14.82 -1.91 -12.96
C GLY A 132 14.69 -1.91 -11.42
N ALA A 133 14.10 -2.95 -10.83
CA ALA A 133 14.06 -3.12 -9.38
C ALA A 133 15.31 -3.86 -8.88
N THR A 134 15.69 -3.64 -7.62
CA THR A 134 16.80 -4.33 -6.96
C THR A 134 16.36 -4.90 -5.63
N LYS A 135 16.48 -6.21 -5.45
CA LYS A 135 16.34 -6.83 -4.13
C LYS A 135 17.67 -6.71 -3.38
N ARG A 136 17.65 -6.10 -2.20
CA ARG A 136 18.82 -5.92 -1.34
C ARG A 136 19.02 -7.05 -0.33
N SER A 137 17.95 -7.75 0.06
CA SER A 137 18.05 -8.95 0.90
C SER A 137 18.66 -10.13 0.12
N SER A 138 19.47 -10.93 0.81
CA SER A 138 20.01 -12.18 0.26
C SER A 138 18.97 -13.29 0.15
N THR A 139 17.91 -13.22 0.97
CA THR A 139 16.79 -14.17 1.00
C THR A 139 15.82 -13.88 -0.13
N SER A 140 15.02 -14.88 -0.51
CA SER A 140 14.15 -14.81 -1.69
C SER A 140 12.83 -15.56 -1.55
N ALA A 141 12.80 -16.60 -0.72
CA ALA A 141 11.72 -17.56 -0.76
C ALA A 141 11.12 -17.80 0.62
N ILE A 142 9.81 -18.03 0.67
CA ILE A 142 9.10 -18.43 1.88
C ILE A 142 8.11 -19.54 1.49
N GLY A 143 8.23 -20.71 2.12
CA GLY A 143 7.48 -21.91 1.72
C GLY A 143 6.96 -22.75 2.88
N THR A 144 7.37 -22.47 4.12
CA THR A 144 6.87 -23.19 5.29
C THR A 144 5.40 -22.86 5.50
N GLN A 145 4.52 -23.85 5.61
CA GLN A 145 3.10 -23.58 5.84
C GLN A 145 2.92 -22.80 7.16
N TYR A 146 2.04 -21.80 7.14
CA TYR A 146 1.77 -20.85 8.23
C TYR A 146 2.93 -19.93 8.61
N SER A 147 3.97 -19.86 7.77
CA SER A 147 5.01 -18.85 7.88
C SER A 147 4.54 -17.48 7.39
N SER A 148 5.23 -16.45 7.84
CA SER A 148 4.98 -15.08 7.38
C SER A 148 6.27 -14.29 7.14
N GLY A 149 6.17 -13.34 6.22
CA GLY A 149 7.25 -12.43 5.88
C GLY A 149 6.71 -11.09 5.43
N ALA A 150 7.60 -10.13 5.24
CA ALA A 150 7.23 -8.81 4.75
C ALA A 150 8.29 -8.25 3.80
N LEU A 151 7.81 -7.44 2.86
CA LEU A 151 8.61 -6.64 1.96
C LEU A 151 8.47 -5.16 2.33
N LEU A 152 9.58 -4.43 2.27
CA LEU A 152 9.63 -2.97 2.34
C LEU A 152 10.48 -2.43 1.20
N VAL A 153 9.94 -1.49 0.42
CA VAL A 153 10.75 -0.65 -0.48
C VAL A 153 11.42 0.44 0.36
N GLY A 154 12.74 0.32 0.51
CA GLY A 154 13.53 1.25 1.32
C GLY A 154 14.02 2.47 0.55
N LYS A 155 14.02 2.41 -0.78
CA LYS A 155 14.44 3.52 -1.65
C LYS A 155 13.84 3.35 -3.04
N ASN A 156 13.45 4.45 -3.68
CA ASN A 156 13.18 4.48 -5.12
C ASN A 156 13.56 5.86 -5.68
N VAL A 157 14.39 5.91 -6.73
CA VAL A 157 14.71 7.16 -7.44
C VAL A 157 13.78 7.30 -8.64
N ASP A 158 13.05 8.40 -8.68
CA ASP A 158 12.15 8.83 -9.76
C ASP A 158 11.08 7.82 -10.18
N GLY A 159 10.71 6.90 -9.29
CA GLY A 159 9.73 5.84 -9.60
C GLY A 159 10.22 4.88 -10.68
N ALA A 160 11.55 4.70 -10.79
CA ALA A 160 12.17 3.88 -11.82
C ALA A 160 13.23 2.90 -11.28
N SER A 161 13.47 2.90 -9.97
CA SER A 161 14.57 2.14 -9.36
C SER A 161 14.27 1.68 -7.93
N ALA A 162 13.17 0.95 -7.74
CA ALA A 162 12.80 0.41 -6.43
C ALA A 162 13.90 -0.52 -5.87
N GLU A 163 14.42 -0.19 -4.70
CA GLU A 163 15.29 -1.04 -3.88
C GLU A 163 14.53 -1.54 -2.67
N PHE A 164 14.38 -2.85 -2.54
CA PHE A 164 13.55 -3.46 -1.50
C PHE A 164 14.27 -4.52 -0.68
N VAL A 165 13.81 -4.68 0.55
CA VAL A 165 14.26 -5.70 1.50
C VAL A 165 13.12 -6.63 1.87
N LEU A 166 13.46 -7.88 2.14
CA LEU A 166 12.61 -8.92 2.71
C LEU A 166 12.99 -9.16 4.16
N SER A 167 11.99 -9.52 4.97
CA SER A 167 12.11 -9.78 6.41
C SER A 167 11.13 -10.88 6.85
N GLY A 168 11.29 -11.38 8.08
CA GLY A 168 10.52 -12.52 8.59
C GLY A 168 11.16 -13.84 8.18
N GLU A 169 10.35 -14.81 7.76
CA GLU A 169 10.80 -16.19 7.50
C GLU A 169 11.26 -16.44 6.05
N PHE A 170 11.56 -15.38 5.29
CA PHE A 170 12.21 -15.53 4.00
C PHE A 170 13.61 -16.13 4.15
N THR A 171 13.93 -17.14 3.35
CA THR A 171 15.24 -17.81 3.25
C THR A 171 15.91 -17.59 1.89
#